data_AF-A0A3D5PFW9-F1
#
_entry.id   AF-A0A3D5PFW9-F1
#
_cell.length_a   1.000
_cell.length_b   1.000
_cell.length_c   1.000
_cell.angle_alpha   90.00
_cell.angle_beta   90.00
_cell.angle_gamma   90.00
#
_symmetry.space_group_name_H-M   'P 1'
#
loop_
_entity.id
_entity.type
_entity.pdbx_description
1 polymer ?
#
loop_
_entity_poly.entity_id
_entity_poly.type
_entity_poly.pdbx_seq_one_letter_code
_entity_poly.pdbx_strand_id
1 'polypeptide(L)'
;MNMTEREKIFYQNLIISDEDNTRIANYLKTKGIEKHILIKEKLLPWSESGNIEYTKVASTYRYDKRIRLVLFKYLSYLEEFYRAIILDHYINEVRQRFWITELRKKLKDNSNNLNDALEHLDFSSLLIQSQKLPKAIKKLCLFPSGRHLTDNFFALKELRNAVMHNKFLLLYRGFNECYVQGVDGEKSANLKANILNLIQFLPQEVGTQCKKDINDCKEDRNKSNDTTWDLPPQIVITL
;
A
#
# COMPACT_ATOMS: atom_id res chain seq x y z
N MET A 1 -3.37 37.22 -14.17
CA MET A 1 -4.42 36.34 -13.65
C MET A 1 -4.28 36.32 -12.13
N ASN A 2 -5.32 36.63 -11.35
CA ASN A 2 -5.20 36.65 -9.89
C ASN A 2 -5.11 35.22 -9.37
N MET A 3 -4.08 34.93 -8.56
CA MET A 3 -3.93 33.64 -7.88
C MET A 3 -5.07 33.44 -6.87
N THR A 4 -5.58 32.22 -6.83
CA THR A 4 -6.50 31.76 -5.79
C THR A 4 -5.81 31.72 -4.43
N GLU A 5 -6.58 31.72 -3.35
CA GLU A 5 -6.02 31.66 -2.00
C GLU A 5 -5.21 30.38 -1.75
N ARG A 6 -5.66 29.25 -2.31
CA ARG A 6 -4.93 27.98 -2.21
C ARG A 6 -3.62 28.00 -2.99
N GLU A 7 -3.57 28.69 -4.13
CA GLU A 7 -2.32 28.89 -4.85
C GLU A 7 -1.34 29.72 -4.03
N LYS A 8 -1.78 30.82 -3.41
CA LYS A 8 -0.90 31.60 -2.52
C LYS A 8 -0.31 30.74 -1.41
N ILE A 9 -1.15 29.93 -0.75
CA ILE A 9 -0.70 28.99 0.29
C ILE A 9 0.31 27.99 -0.28
N PHE A 10 0.11 27.47 -1.50
CA PHE A 10 1.05 26.54 -2.12
C PHE A 10 2.42 27.19 -2.37
N TYR A 11 2.46 28.36 -3.01
CA TYR A 11 3.70 29.06 -3.36
C TYR A 11 4.42 29.67 -2.14
N GLN A 12 3.70 29.92 -1.04
CA GLN A 12 4.32 30.40 0.20
C GLN A 12 5.40 29.44 0.69
N ASN A 13 6.58 29.95 1.02
CA ASN A 13 7.72 29.18 1.53
C ASN A 13 8.21 28.07 0.58
N LEU A 14 7.89 28.16 -0.72
CA LEU A 14 8.28 27.18 -1.73
C LEU A 14 9.33 27.80 -2.67
N ILE A 15 10.50 27.17 -2.76
CA ILE A 15 11.57 27.54 -3.68
C ILE A 15 11.35 26.73 -4.97
N ILE A 16 11.24 27.44 -6.09
CA ILE A 16 10.92 26.84 -7.39
C ILE A 16 11.96 27.28 -8.40
N SER A 17 12.50 26.32 -9.16
CA SER A 17 13.37 26.59 -10.30
C SER A 17 12.57 27.07 -11.51
N ASP A 18 13.17 27.86 -12.40
CA ASP A 18 12.49 28.33 -13.61
C ASP A 18 11.99 27.18 -14.50
N GLU A 19 12.74 26.07 -14.55
CA GLU A 19 12.36 24.85 -15.26
C GLU A 19 11.10 24.18 -14.67
N ASP A 20 10.95 24.22 -13.34
CA ASP A 20 9.82 23.60 -12.66
C ASP A 20 8.54 24.46 -12.68
N ASN A 21 8.63 25.77 -12.90
CA ASN A 21 7.45 26.65 -13.00
C ASN A 21 6.43 26.15 -14.04
N THR A 22 6.92 25.71 -15.20
CA THR A 22 6.05 25.19 -16.27
C THR A 22 5.51 23.79 -15.93
N ARG A 23 6.31 22.97 -15.25
CA ARG A 23 5.91 21.61 -14.81
C ARG A 23 4.84 21.66 -13.72
N ILE A 24 4.97 22.57 -12.76
CA ILE A 24 4.03 22.77 -11.66
C ILE A 24 2.63 23.01 -12.19
N ALA A 25 2.45 23.89 -13.18
CA ALA A 25 1.14 24.18 -13.75
C ALA A 25 0.44 22.90 -14.26
N ASN A 26 1.19 22.02 -14.94
CA ASN A 26 0.66 20.74 -15.44
C ASN A 26 0.34 19.76 -14.29
N TYR A 27 1.19 19.69 -13.25
CA TYR A 27 0.94 18.85 -12.09
C TYR A 27 -0.27 19.32 -11.29
N LEU A 28 -0.40 20.61 -11.02
CA LEU A 28 -1.53 21.19 -10.31
C LEU A 28 -2.84 20.94 -11.07
N LYS A 29 -2.84 21.10 -12.40
CA LYS A 29 -4.00 20.80 -13.26
C LYS A 29 -4.47 19.35 -13.16
N THR A 30 -3.54 18.39 -13.10
CA THR A 30 -3.88 16.95 -13.18
C THR A 30 -3.98 16.23 -11.83
N LYS A 31 -3.33 16.76 -10.78
CA LYS A 31 -3.23 16.12 -9.46
C LYS A 31 -3.87 16.92 -8.33
N GLY A 32 -4.26 18.16 -8.60
CA GLY A 32 -4.78 19.09 -7.62
C GLY A 32 -3.68 19.67 -6.71
N ILE A 33 -3.97 20.84 -6.15
CA ILE A 33 -3.03 21.60 -5.32
C ILE A 33 -2.94 21.08 -3.87
N GLU A 34 -4.05 20.56 -3.34
CA GLU A 34 -4.18 20.17 -1.93
C GLU A 34 -3.15 19.13 -1.49
N LYS A 35 -2.90 18.11 -2.32
CA LYS A 35 -1.89 17.08 -1.98
C LYS A 35 -0.48 17.67 -1.90
N HIS A 36 -0.17 18.62 -2.77
CA HIS A 36 1.14 19.27 -2.77
C HIS A 36 1.32 20.17 -1.55
N ILE A 37 0.27 20.90 -1.15
CA ILE A 37 0.25 21.68 0.10
C ILE A 37 0.48 20.76 1.30
N LEU A 38 -0.26 19.64 1.40
CA LEU A 38 -0.11 18.70 2.52
C LEU A 38 1.29 18.11 2.61
N ILE A 39 1.89 17.73 1.47
CA ILE A 39 3.28 17.24 1.45
C ILE A 39 4.22 18.36 1.92
N LYS A 40 4.08 19.56 1.36
CA LYS A 40 4.91 20.71 1.74
C LYS A 40 4.84 20.99 3.24
N GLU A 41 3.64 21.10 3.80
CA GLU A 41 3.41 21.31 5.23
C GLU A 41 4.02 20.22 6.11
N LYS A 42 4.11 18.99 5.61
CA LYS A 42 4.73 17.86 6.32
C LYS A 42 6.24 17.88 6.27
N LEU A 43 6.82 18.44 5.21
CA LEU A 43 8.26 18.54 5.04
C LEU A 43 8.84 19.83 5.66
N LEU A 44 8.06 20.90 5.74
CA LEU A 44 8.47 22.20 6.29
C LEU A 44 9.12 22.12 7.70
N PRO A 45 8.62 21.31 8.65
CA PRO A 45 9.26 21.17 9.96
C PRO A 45 10.70 20.63 9.94
N TRP A 46 11.13 20.02 8.83
CA TRP A 46 12.50 19.56 8.63
C TRP A 46 13.37 20.55 7.85
N SER A 47 12.83 21.71 7.48
CA SER A 47 13.61 22.78 6.88
C SER A 47 14.17 23.73 7.94
N GLU A 48 15.47 23.96 7.87
CA GLU A 48 16.17 24.94 8.72
C GLU A 48 15.89 26.39 8.30
N SER A 49 15.62 26.63 7.01
CA SER A 49 15.44 27.97 6.44
C SER A 49 13.99 28.48 6.48
N GLY A 50 13.06 27.64 6.94
CA GLY A 50 11.61 27.90 6.85
C GLY A 50 11.05 27.82 5.43
N ASN A 51 11.89 27.49 4.43
CA ASN A 51 11.52 27.33 3.02
C ASN A 51 11.81 25.91 2.54
N ILE A 52 11.13 25.44 1.51
CA ILE A 52 11.37 24.12 0.93
C ILE A 52 11.41 24.14 -0.59
N GLU A 53 12.29 23.35 -1.18
CA GLU A 53 12.41 23.18 -2.62
C GLU A 53 11.26 22.34 -3.17
N TYR A 54 10.65 22.77 -4.28
CA TYR A 54 9.58 22.03 -4.93
C TYR A 54 10.02 20.62 -5.37
N THR A 55 11.30 20.44 -5.72
CA THR A 55 11.91 19.15 -6.02
C THR A 55 11.66 18.12 -4.90
N LYS A 56 11.70 18.53 -3.63
CA LYS A 56 11.40 17.69 -2.46
C LYS A 56 9.95 17.28 -2.37
N VAL A 57 9.04 18.21 -2.63
CA VAL A 57 7.59 17.95 -2.70
C VAL A 57 7.28 16.97 -3.83
N ALA A 58 7.81 17.22 -5.03
CA ALA A 58 7.61 16.40 -6.22
C ALA A 58 8.21 14.98 -6.03
N SER A 59 9.40 14.87 -5.46
CA SER A 59 10.07 13.60 -5.18
C SER A 59 9.33 12.78 -4.13
N THR A 60 8.84 13.42 -3.06
CA THR A 60 7.98 12.78 -2.05
C THR A 60 6.70 12.22 -2.67
N TYR A 61 6.04 12.99 -3.54
CA TYR A 61 4.84 12.53 -4.24
C TYR A 61 5.12 11.30 -5.11
N ARG A 62 6.21 11.34 -5.89
CA ARG A 62 6.62 10.24 -6.76
C ARG A 62 7.03 9.01 -5.95
N TYR A 63 7.72 9.19 -4.82
CA TYR A 63 8.10 8.11 -3.92
C TYR A 63 6.88 7.38 -3.35
N ASP A 64 5.86 8.12 -2.85
CA ASP A 64 4.59 7.53 -2.40
C ASP A 64 3.92 6.69 -3.50
N LYS A 65 3.89 7.21 -4.74
CA LYS A 65 3.34 6.49 -5.89
C LYS A 65 4.12 5.21 -6.19
N ARG A 66 5.46 5.24 -6.11
CA ARG A 66 6.32 4.07 -6.33
C ARG A 66 6.06 3.00 -5.27
N ILE A 67 6.05 3.36 -3.98
CA ILE A 67 5.70 2.44 -2.89
C ILE A 67 4.33 1.80 -3.15
N ARG A 68 3.32 2.62 -3.47
CA ARG A 68 1.97 2.14 -3.70
C ARG A 68 1.89 1.14 -4.86
N LEU A 69 2.62 1.38 -5.95
CA LEU A 69 2.68 0.46 -7.08
C LEU A 69 3.30 -0.88 -6.69
N VAL A 70 4.38 -0.86 -5.92
CA VAL A 70 5.02 -2.07 -5.38
C VAL A 70 4.03 -2.81 -4.47
N LEU A 71 3.38 -2.12 -3.54
CA LEU A 71 2.41 -2.75 -2.65
C LEU A 71 1.19 -3.31 -3.39
N PHE A 72 0.71 -2.62 -4.43
CA PHE A 72 -0.37 -3.12 -5.28
C PHE A 72 0.00 -4.49 -5.87
N LYS A 73 1.19 -4.61 -6.46
CA LYS A 73 1.72 -5.88 -7.00
C LYS A 73 1.68 -7.01 -5.96
N TYR A 74 2.21 -6.78 -4.77
CA TYR A 74 2.32 -7.84 -3.75
C TYR A 74 1.01 -8.15 -3.02
N LEU A 75 0.12 -7.18 -2.87
CA LEU A 75 -1.23 -7.40 -2.35
C LEU A 75 -2.07 -8.21 -3.36
N SER A 76 -2.00 -7.87 -4.65
CA SER A 76 -2.64 -8.66 -5.72
C SER A 76 -2.10 -10.08 -5.75
N TYR A 77 -0.77 -10.25 -5.69
CA TYR A 77 -0.16 -11.58 -5.58
C TYR A 77 -0.72 -12.37 -4.39
N LEU A 78 -0.85 -11.75 -3.21
CA LEU A 78 -1.36 -12.44 -2.03
C LEU A 78 -2.83 -12.87 -2.18
N GLU A 79 -3.66 -12.04 -2.81
CA GLU A 79 -5.04 -12.40 -3.15
C GLU A 79 -5.09 -13.60 -4.10
N GLU A 80 -4.30 -13.57 -5.17
CA GLU A 80 -4.17 -14.66 -6.14
C GLU A 80 -3.66 -15.95 -5.47
N PHE A 81 -2.65 -15.85 -4.62
CA PHE A 81 -2.07 -16.97 -3.89
C PHE A 81 -3.10 -17.71 -3.04
N TYR A 82 -3.94 -16.99 -2.27
CA TYR A 82 -4.99 -17.63 -1.50
C TYR A 82 -6.10 -18.22 -2.36
N ARG A 83 -6.49 -17.55 -3.46
CA ARG A 83 -7.47 -18.11 -4.41
C ARG A 83 -6.96 -19.41 -5.04
N ALA A 84 -5.69 -19.43 -5.48
CA ALA A 84 -5.05 -20.60 -6.08
C ALA A 84 -5.07 -21.80 -5.13
N ILE A 85 -4.67 -21.63 -3.86
CA ILE A 85 -4.72 -22.70 -2.86
C ILE A 85 -6.13 -23.30 -2.73
N ILE A 86 -7.17 -22.46 -2.72
CA ILE A 86 -8.56 -22.92 -2.63
C ILE A 86 -8.98 -23.65 -3.91
N LEU A 87 -8.64 -23.11 -5.08
CA LEU A 87 -8.99 -23.68 -6.38
C LEU A 87 -8.34 -25.05 -6.58
N ASP A 88 -7.03 -25.15 -6.39
CA ASP A 88 -6.25 -26.38 -6.62
C ASP A 88 -6.78 -27.57 -5.82
N HIS A 89 -7.38 -27.32 -4.66
CA HIS A 89 -7.89 -28.37 -3.77
C HIS A 89 -9.39 -28.62 -3.89
N TYR A 90 -10.19 -27.66 -4.37
CA TYR A 90 -11.65 -27.72 -4.26
C TYR A 90 -12.42 -27.37 -5.53
N ILE A 91 -11.75 -27.12 -6.66
CA ILE A 91 -12.42 -26.77 -7.92
C ILE A 91 -13.48 -27.79 -8.35
N ASN A 92 -13.24 -29.08 -8.09
CA ASN A 92 -14.18 -30.17 -8.40
C ASN A 92 -15.11 -30.54 -7.23
N GLU A 93 -14.87 -30.01 -6.03
CA GLU A 93 -15.60 -30.36 -4.80
C GLU A 93 -16.12 -29.10 -4.09
N VAL A 94 -17.00 -28.38 -4.76
CA VAL A 94 -17.48 -27.06 -4.31
C VAL A 94 -18.46 -27.10 -3.14
N ARG A 95 -18.91 -28.30 -2.70
CA ARG A 95 -19.83 -28.46 -1.56
C ARG A 95 -19.07 -28.73 -0.27
N GLN A 96 -18.52 -27.69 0.36
CA GLN A 96 -17.80 -27.82 1.63
C GLN A 96 -18.50 -27.17 2.82
N ARG A 97 -18.40 -27.83 3.98
CA ARG A 97 -19.01 -27.36 5.24
C ARG A 97 -18.27 -26.16 5.85
N PHE A 98 -17.01 -25.93 5.48
CA PHE A 98 -16.19 -24.83 5.99
C PHE A 98 -16.25 -23.56 5.13
N TRP A 99 -17.04 -23.54 4.06
CA TRP A 99 -17.34 -22.31 3.31
C TRP A 99 -18.01 -21.28 4.20
N ILE A 100 -17.48 -20.06 4.18
CA ILE A 100 -18.12 -18.90 4.80
C ILE A 100 -19.41 -18.56 4.04
N THR A 101 -20.31 -17.85 4.71
CA THR A 101 -21.62 -17.48 4.16
C THR A 101 -21.49 -16.71 2.85
N GLU A 102 -20.52 -15.81 2.78
CA GLU A 102 -20.22 -14.97 1.63
C GLU A 102 -19.81 -15.82 0.43
N LEU A 103 -18.87 -16.75 0.59
CA LEU A 103 -18.45 -17.65 -0.49
C LEU A 103 -19.60 -18.56 -0.93
N ARG A 104 -20.41 -19.08 0.00
CA ARG A 104 -21.60 -19.88 -0.37
C ARG A 104 -22.59 -19.08 -1.19
N LYS A 105 -22.79 -17.80 -0.86
CA LYS A 105 -23.64 -16.91 -1.63
C LYS A 105 -23.06 -16.71 -3.03
N LYS A 106 -21.77 -16.38 -3.14
CA LYS A 106 -21.10 -16.21 -4.43
C LYS A 106 -21.10 -17.47 -5.29
N LEU A 107 -20.95 -18.65 -4.70
CA LEU A 107 -21.09 -19.92 -5.42
C LEU A 107 -22.49 -20.09 -6.01
N LYS A 108 -23.55 -19.78 -5.25
CA LYS A 108 -24.93 -19.82 -5.76
C LYS A 108 -25.15 -18.81 -6.90
N ASP A 109 -24.63 -17.59 -6.73
CA ASP A 109 -24.78 -16.51 -7.70
C ASP A 109 -24.03 -16.82 -9.03
N ASN A 110 -23.00 -17.67 -8.99
CA ASN A 110 -22.14 -18.03 -10.14
C ASN A 110 -22.28 -19.51 -10.54
N SER A 111 -23.48 -20.11 -10.43
CA SER A 111 -23.76 -21.48 -10.90
C SER A 111 -22.81 -22.56 -10.36
N ASN A 112 -22.33 -22.39 -9.14
CA ASN A 112 -21.30 -23.19 -8.45
C ASN A 112 -19.91 -23.19 -9.12
N ASN A 113 -19.61 -22.22 -9.98
CA ASN A 113 -18.25 -21.97 -10.43
C ASN A 113 -17.41 -21.37 -9.28
N LEU A 114 -16.46 -22.15 -8.77
CA LEU A 114 -15.61 -21.72 -7.65
C LEU A 114 -14.65 -20.59 -8.04
N ASN A 115 -14.14 -20.59 -9.27
CA ASN A 115 -13.25 -19.53 -9.74
C ASN A 115 -13.98 -18.18 -9.73
N ASP A 116 -15.11 -18.11 -10.41
CA ASP A 116 -15.92 -16.88 -10.50
C ASP A 116 -16.38 -16.44 -9.10
N ALA A 117 -16.77 -17.39 -8.24
CA ALA A 117 -17.20 -17.08 -6.88
C ALA A 117 -16.08 -16.44 -6.03
N LEU A 118 -14.83 -16.89 -6.19
CA LEU A 118 -13.66 -16.36 -5.50
C LEU A 118 -13.20 -15.01 -6.05
N GLU A 119 -13.37 -14.75 -7.35
CA GLU A 119 -13.11 -13.44 -7.97
C GLU A 119 -14.06 -12.36 -7.43
N HIS A 120 -15.32 -12.72 -7.15
CA HIS A 120 -16.31 -11.82 -6.59
C HIS A 120 -16.24 -11.67 -5.07
N LEU A 121 -15.30 -12.35 -4.42
CA LEU A 121 -15.10 -12.29 -2.98
C LEU A 121 -14.22 -11.08 -2.63
N ASP A 122 -14.64 -10.27 -1.66
CA ASP A 122 -13.77 -9.21 -1.15
C ASP A 122 -12.59 -9.79 -0.36
N PHE A 123 -11.55 -8.97 -0.20
CA PHE A 123 -10.31 -9.41 0.44
C PHE A 123 -10.51 -9.86 1.89
N SER A 124 -11.38 -9.20 2.65
CA SER A 124 -11.65 -9.57 4.04
C SER A 124 -12.26 -10.96 4.12
N SER A 125 -13.23 -11.23 3.26
CA SER A 125 -13.90 -12.52 3.13
C SER A 125 -12.92 -13.60 2.66
N LEU A 126 -11.97 -13.27 1.77
CA LEU A 126 -10.92 -14.21 1.33
C LEU A 126 -9.99 -14.60 2.49
N LEU A 127 -9.56 -13.64 3.31
CA LEU A 127 -8.75 -13.92 4.49
C LEU A 127 -9.49 -14.81 5.48
N ILE A 128 -10.76 -14.50 5.79
CA ILE A 128 -11.59 -15.30 6.69
C ILE A 128 -11.79 -16.71 6.13
N GLN A 129 -12.09 -16.85 4.83
CA GLN A 129 -12.25 -18.15 4.19
C GLN A 129 -10.96 -18.98 4.29
N SER A 130 -9.81 -18.36 4.02
CA SER A 130 -8.51 -19.02 4.08
C SER A 130 -8.18 -19.51 5.50
N GLN A 131 -8.63 -18.79 6.54
CA GLN A 131 -8.52 -19.26 7.93
C GLN A 131 -9.39 -20.46 8.27
N LYS A 132 -10.53 -20.64 7.59
CA LYS A 132 -11.48 -21.74 7.82
C LYS A 132 -11.14 -23.02 7.06
N LEU A 133 -10.10 -23.00 6.22
CA LEU A 133 -9.64 -24.19 5.51
C LEU A 133 -9.24 -25.31 6.49
N PRO A 134 -9.41 -26.58 6.10
CA PRO A 134 -8.92 -27.72 6.87
C PRO A 134 -7.44 -27.57 7.18
N LYS A 135 -7.01 -28.08 8.34
CA LYS A 135 -5.65 -27.90 8.87
C LYS A 135 -4.55 -28.26 7.86
N ALA A 136 -4.75 -29.31 7.06
CA ALA A 136 -3.78 -29.73 6.04
C ALA A 136 -3.57 -28.65 4.97
N ILE A 137 -4.66 -28.06 4.46
CA ILE A 137 -4.62 -27.06 3.40
C ILE A 137 -4.26 -25.68 3.95
N LYS A 138 -4.78 -25.32 5.13
CA LYS A 138 -4.49 -24.05 5.81
C LYS A 138 -2.98 -23.82 6.02
N LYS A 139 -2.20 -24.88 6.22
CA LYS A 139 -0.73 -24.79 6.33
C LYS A 139 -0.08 -24.22 5.06
N LEU A 140 -0.67 -24.45 3.89
CA LEU A 140 -0.19 -23.94 2.61
C LEU A 140 -0.39 -22.42 2.47
N CYS A 141 -1.29 -21.82 3.26
CA CYS A 141 -1.50 -20.37 3.27
C CYS A 141 -0.38 -19.60 3.97
N LEU A 142 0.60 -20.29 4.59
CA LEU A 142 1.80 -19.68 5.20
C LEU A 142 1.50 -18.55 6.18
N PHE A 143 0.39 -18.63 6.93
CA PHE A 143 0.03 -17.59 7.89
C PHE A 143 1.13 -17.41 8.95
N PRO A 144 1.42 -16.17 9.38
CA PRO A 144 2.35 -15.92 10.45
C PRO A 144 1.89 -16.64 11.72
N SER A 145 2.86 -17.26 12.40
CA SER A 145 2.61 -17.96 13.66
C SER A 145 2.49 -16.94 14.78
N GLY A 146 1.45 -17.04 15.63
CA GLY A 146 1.35 -16.22 16.83
C GLY A 146 -0.07 -15.93 17.28
N ARG A 147 -0.19 -15.39 18.51
CA ARG A 147 -1.47 -15.01 19.12
C ARG A 147 -2.15 -13.80 18.46
N HIS A 148 -1.39 -13.02 17.69
CA HIS A 148 -1.82 -11.77 17.06
C HIS A 148 -2.23 -11.91 15.59
N LEU A 149 -2.44 -13.14 15.12
CA LEU A 149 -2.78 -13.40 13.72
C LEU A 149 -4.03 -12.61 13.27
N THR A 150 -5.06 -12.55 14.11
CA THR A 150 -6.30 -11.79 13.83
C THR A 150 -6.05 -10.30 13.69
N ASP A 151 -5.25 -9.72 14.59
CA ASP A 151 -4.86 -8.29 14.53
C ASP A 151 -4.11 -7.99 13.23
N ASN A 152 -3.15 -8.86 12.89
CA ASN A 152 -2.36 -8.74 11.67
C ASN A 152 -3.21 -8.86 10.39
N PHE A 153 -4.27 -9.68 10.39
CA PHE A 153 -5.22 -9.72 9.28
C PHE A 153 -6.01 -8.42 9.15
N PHE A 154 -6.47 -7.82 10.25
CA PHE A 154 -7.16 -6.53 10.21
C PHE A 154 -6.24 -5.42 9.70
N ALA A 155 -4.98 -5.41 10.12
CA ALA A 155 -3.99 -4.45 9.60
C ALA A 155 -3.68 -4.67 8.11
N LEU A 156 -3.53 -5.91 7.68
CA LEU A 156 -3.34 -6.26 6.28
C LEU A 156 -4.51 -5.79 5.40
N LYS A 157 -5.75 -5.98 5.87
CA LYS A 157 -6.95 -5.48 5.19
C LYS A 157 -6.91 -3.95 5.06
N GLU A 158 -6.58 -3.22 6.11
CA GLU A 158 -6.56 -1.75 6.05
C GLU A 158 -5.40 -1.22 5.17
N LEU A 159 -4.23 -1.86 5.18
CA LEU A 159 -3.16 -1.58 4.22
C LEU A 159 -3.66 -1.78 2.78
N ARG A 160 -4.31 -2.91 2.51
CA ARG A 160 -4.87 -3.23 1.19
C ARG A 160 -5.86 -2.16 0.75
N ASN A 161 -6.79 -1.76 1.62
CA ASN A 161 -7.74 -0.71 1.35
C ASN A 161 -7.06 0.63 1.05
N ALA A 162 -6.05 1.02 1.85
CA ALA A 162 -5.32 2.26 1.64
C ALA A 162 -4.64 2.30 0.25
N VAL A 163 -4.00 1.20 -0.15
CA VAL A 163 -3.36 1.05 -1.46
C VAL A 163 -4.39 1.11 -2.59
N MET A 164 -5.43 0.28 -2.53
CA MET A 164 -6.45 0.15 -3.59
C MET A 164 -7.32 1.42 -3.74
N HIS A 165 -7.58 2.14 -2.66
CA HIS A 165 -8.30 3.43 -2.69
C HIS A 165 -7.40 4.64 -2.95
N ASN A 166 -6.17 4.41 -3.42
CA ASN A 166 -5.26 5.47 -3.83
C ASN A 166 -4.97 6.53 -2.74
N LYS A 167 -4.95 6.12 -1.46
CA LYS A 167 -4.57 6.98 -0.34
C LYS A 167 -3.11 7.39 -0.46
N PHE A 168 -2.74 8.56 0.07
CA PHE A 168 -1.33 8.99 0.14
C PHE A 168 -0.70 8.32 1.37
N LEU A 169 0.00 7.21 1.14
CA LEU A 169 0.41 6.25 2.17
C LEU A 169 1.37 6.86 3.18
N LEU A 170 2.34 7.67 2.74
CA LEU A 170 3.32 8.32 3.62
C LEU A 170 2.68 9.24 4.66
N LEU A 171 1.49 9.77 4.38
CA LEU A 171 0.74 10.67 5.27
C LEU A 171 -0.53 10.03 5.84
N TYR A 172 -0.80 8.76 5.50
CA TYR A 172 -2.00 8.07 5.94
C TYR A 172 -1.85 7.62 7.39
N ARG A 173 -2.81 8.02 8.23
CA ARG A 173 -2.84 7.71 9.67
C ARG A 173 -3.88 6.65 10.05
N GLY A 174 -4.60 6.11 9.07
CA GLY A 174 -5.69 5.14 9.31
C GLY A 174 -5.24 3.68 9.25
N PHE A 175 -3.93 3.41 9.30
CA PHE A 175 -3.44 2.04 9.42
C PHE A 175 -3.77 1.48 10.80
N ASN A 176 -4.07 0.18 10.87
CA ASN A 176 -4.24 -0.48 12.16
C ASN A 176 -2.89 -0.88 12.76
N GLU A 177 -2.89 -1.05 14.07
CA GLU A 177 -1.78 -1.67 14.78
C GLU A 177 -1.58 -3.12 14.30
N CYS A 178 -0.33 -3.48 14.07
CA CYS A 178 0.09 -4.85 13.75
C CYS A 178 1.29 -5.24 14.60
N TYR A 179 1.49 -6.55 14.71
CA TYR A 179 2.51 -7.17 15.55
C TYR A 179 3.56 -7.83 14.67
N VAL A 180 4.73 -7.21 14.56
CA VAL A 180 5.79 -7.60 13.62
C VAL A 180 7.18 -7.31 14.18
N GLN A 181 8.13 -8.18 13.88
CA GLN A 181 9.55 -7.92 14.17
C GLN A 181 10.08 -6.79 13.26
N GLY A 182 11.04 -6.00 13.78
CA GLY A 182 11.67 -4.90 13.02
C GLY A 182 11.05 -3.52 13.24
N VAL A 183 10.15 -3.37 14.22
CA VAL A 183 9.64 -2.09 14.74
C VAL A 183 9.70 -2.06 16.26
N ASP A 184 9.76 -0.86 16.85
CA ASP A 184 9.88 -0.69 18.29
C ASP A 184 8.73 -1.38 19.05
N GLY A 185 9.09 -2.19 20.06
CA GLY A 185 8.12 -2.96 20.84
C GLY A 185 7.34 -4.02 20.04
N GLU A 186 7.78 -4.36 18.83
CA GLU A 186 7.14 -5.30 17.90
C GLU A 186 5.67 -4.99 17.61
N LYS A 187 5.23 -3.76 17.86
CA LYS A 187 3.84 -3.32 17.72
C LYS A 187 3.81 -1.89 17.19
N SER A 188 3.20 -1.68 16.02
CA SER A 188 3.07 -0.34 15.46
C SER A 188 1.95 -0.24 14.41
N ALA A 189 1.43 0.97 14.23
CA ALA A 189 0.46 1.32 13.19
C ALA A 189 1.07 2.15 12.05
N ASN A 190 2.40 2.28 11.97
CA ASN A 190 3.00 3.05 10.88
C ASN A 190 3.05 2.25 9.56
N LEU A 191 3.34 2.94 8.45
CA LEU A 191 3.43 2.32 7.13
C LEU A 191 4.51 1.23 7.08
N LYS A 192 5.69 1.45 7.69
CA LYS A 192 6.77 0.45 7.76
C LYS A 192 6.28 -0.86 8.38
N ALA A 193 5.62 -0.79 9.53
CA ALA A 193 5.08 -1.93 10.26
C ALA A 193 4.05 -2.68 9.42
N ASN A 194 3.15 -1.96 8.76
CA ASN A 194 2.13 -2.57 7.91
C ASN A 194 2.72 -3.23 6.66
N ILE A 195 3.80 -2.68 6.07
CA ILE A 195 4.52 -3.34 4.98
C ILE A 195 5.23 -4.61 5.47
N LEU A 196 5.89 -4.57 6.64
CA LEU A 196 6.49 -5.75 7.25
C LEU A 196 5.44 -6.81 7.57
N ASN A 197 4.25 -6.41 8.00
CA ASN A 197 3.12 -7.29 8.24
C ASN A 197 2.71 -8.01 6.95
N LEU A 198 2.54 -7.29 5.84
CA LEU A 198 2.31 -7.90 4.52
C LEU A 198 3.40 -8.93 4.17
N ILE A 199 4.68 -8.58 4.37
CA ILE A 199 5.81 -9.48 4.04
C ILE A 199 5.71 -10.81 4.79
N GLN A 200 5.21 -10.83 6.03
CA GLN A 200 5.05 -12.06 6.81
C GLN A 200 3.96 -13.01 6.26
N PHE A 201 3.01 -12.50 5.47
CA PHE A 201 1.99 -13.33 4.81
C PHE A 201 2.43 -13.84 3.43
N LEU A 202 3.53 -13.33 2.89
CA LEU A 202 4.05 -13.74 1.58
C LEU A 202 4.94 -14.98 1.71
N PRO A 203 4.99 -15.86 0.69
CA PRO A 203 6.05 -16.85 0.58
C PRO A 203 7.43 -16.19 0.69
N GLN A 204 8.39 -16.86 1.32
CA GLN A 204 9.68 -16.27 1.72
C GLN A 204 10.42 -15.56 0.57
N GLU A 205 10.49 -16.17 -0.60
CA GLU A 205 11.15 -15.60 -1.78
C GLU A 205 10.44 -14.32 -2.26
N VAL A 206 9.10 -14.36 -2.30
CA VAL A 206 8.26 -13.22 -2.69
C VAL A 206 8.35 -12.09 -1.67
N GLY A 207 8.36 -12.42 -0.37
CA GLY A 207 8.57 -11.48 0.71
C GLY A 207 9.94 -10.80 0.64
N THR A 208 10.99 -11.56 0.30
CA THR A 208 12.35 -11.02 0.08
C THR A 208 12.38 -10.06 -1.10
N GLN A 209 11.74 -10.41 -2.21
CA GLN A 209 11.64 -9.52 -3.36
C GLN A 209 10.79 -8.28 -3.07
N CYS A 210 9.71 -8.41 -2.30
CA CYS A 210 8.90 -7.28 -1.84
C CYS A 210 9.74 -6.29 -1.02
N LYS A 211 10.52 -6.80 -0.07
CA LYS A 211 11.45 -5.99 0.73
C LYS A 211 12.43 -5.22 -0.15
N LYS A 212 13.05 -5.91 -1.12
CA LYS A 212 13.97 -5.30 -2.09
C LYS A 212 13.28 -4.21 -2.92
N ASP A 213 12.13 -4.51 -3.52
CA ASP A 213 11.40 -3.56 -4.37
C ASP A 213 10.96 -2.29 -3.60
N ILE A 214 10.59 -2.43 -2.32
CA ILE A 214 10.28 -1.28 -1.46
C ILE A 214 11.54 -0.44 -1.19
N ASN A 215 12.65 -1.08 -0.81
CA ASN A 215 13.91 -0.39 -0.56
C ASN A 215 14.43 0.32 -1.84
N ASP A 216 14.23 -0.27 -3.02
CA ASP A 216 14.64 0.30 -4.31
C ASP A 216 13.77 1.49 -4.75
N CYS A 217 12.65 1.80 -4.06
CA CYS A 217 11.76 2.90 -4.44
C CYS A 217 12.40 4.29 -4.26
N LYS A 218 13.43 4.39 -3.39
CA LYS A 218 14.16 5.64 -3.09
C LYS A 218 15.14 6.05 -4.19
N GLU A 219 15.52 5.11 -5.06
CA GLU A 219 16.52 5.31 -6.10
C GLU A 219 16.05 6.30 -7.15
N ASP A 220 16.94 7.13 -7.68
CA ASP A 220 16.58 8.02 -8.79
C ASP A 220 16.33 7.20 -10.07
N ARG A 221 15.17 7.45 -10.69
CA ARG A 221 14.74 6.83 -11.95
C ARG A 221 14.11 7.87 -12.87
N ASN A 222 14.34 9.14 -12.60
CA ASN A 222 13.76 10.25 -13.34
C ASN A 222 14.42 10.34 -14.71
N LYS A 223 13.62 10.73 -15.70
CA LYS A 223 14.13 11.10 -17.02
C LYS A 223 14.62 12.55 -16.97
N SER A 224 15.44 12.95 -17.93
CA SER A 224 15.94 14.34 -18.10
C SER A 224 14.85 15.42 -18.08
N ASN A 225 13.60 15.04 -18.38
CA ASN A 225 12.48 15.94 -18.54
C ASN A 225 11.67 16.09 -17.25
N ASP A 226 11.90 15.22 -16.27
CA ASP A 226 11.21 15.22 -14.99
C ASP A 226 11.82 16.27 -14.05
N THR A 227 11.04 16.77 -13.09
CA THR A 227 11.60 17.55 -11.96
C THR A 227 12.70 16.74 -11.28
N THR A 228 13.83 17.36 -10.94
CA THR A 228 14.99 16.67 -10.31
C THR A 228 14.58 15.82 -9.12
N TRP A 229 15.22 14.65 -8.97
CA TRP A 229 15.03 13.79 -7.80
C TRP A 229 15.80 14.35 -6.61
N ASP A 230 15.06 14.70 -5.58
CA ASP A 230 15.57 15.27 -4.34
C ASP A 230 14.68 14.75 -3.20
N LEU A 231 14.87 13.48 -2.84
CA LEU A 231 14.01 12.82 -1.86
C LEU A 231 14.50 13.13 -0.43
N PRO A 232 13.68 13.75 0.44
CA PRO A 232 14.10 13.99 1.82
C PRO A 232 14.40 12.67 2.56
N PRO A 233 15.57 12.53 3.22
CA PRO A 233 15.93 11.28 3.89
C PRO A 233 14.96 10.92 5.03
N GLN A 234 14.32 11.91 5.66
CA GLN A 234 13.40 11.74 6.79
C GLN A 234 12.12 10.97 6.42
N ILE A 235 11.73 10.94 5.13
CA ILE A 235 10.55 10.20 4.68
C ILE A 235 10.88 8.81 4.12
N VAL A 236 12.16 8.48 3.96
CA VAL A 236 12.58 7.22 3.34
C VAL A 236 12.26 6.07 4.28
N ILE A 237 11.49 5.11 3.79
CA ILE A 237 11.21 3.86 4.51
C ILE A 237 12.33 2.87 4.17
N THR A 238 13.03 2.41 5.21
CA THR A 238 14.00 1.33 5.10
C THR A 238 13.51 0.11 5.87
N LEU A 239 13.38 -1.00 5.16
CA LEU A 239 12.97 -2.31 5.67
C LEU A 239 14.18 -3.20 5.94
#